data_AF-A0A434C1W7-F1
#
_entry.id   AF-A0A434C1W7-F1
#
_cell.length_a   1.000
_cell.length_b   1.000
_cell.length_c   1.000
_cell.angle_alpha   90.00
_cell.angle_beta   90.00
_cell.angle_gamma   90.00
#
_symmetry.space_group_name_H-M   'P 1'
#
loop_
_entity.id
_entity.type
_entity.pdbx_description
1 polymer ?
#
loop_
_entity_poly.entity_id
_entity_poly.type
_entity_poly.pdbx_seq_one_letter_code
_entity_poly.pdbx_strand_id
1 'polypeptide(L)'
;MEKARPASLASSDTVRVTNPAGSSPFVLTCDHASNYLPAEFGTLGLAAEDLSRHIAWDPGALPVARRMAQALDATLVETRISRLVIDCNRPLDAPDLVPPVSETTVIPGNAGLSENERAARVALSWQPFHDTIAGIIDNRLSHGQETRLVSVHSFTPVYK
;
A
#
# COMPACT_ATOMS: atom_id res chain seq x y z
N MET A 1 6.49 -24.93 -22.55
CA MET A 1 5.16 -24.51 -22.08
C MET A 1 5.34 -23.15 -21.42
N GLU A 2 5.00 -22.10 -22.16
CA GLU A 2 5.13 -20.71 -21.73
C GLU A 2 4.04 -20.45 -20.68
N LYS A 3 4.43 -20.29 -19.41
CA LYS A 3 3.49 -19.92 -18.35
C LYS A 3 3.02 -18.50 -18.66
N ALA A 4 1.71 -18.35 -18.84
CA ALA A 4 1.07 -17.06 -19.04
C ALA A 4 1.58 -16.06 -17.99
N ARG A 5 2.13 -14.93 -18.46
CA ARG A 5 2.44 -13.78 -17.60
C ARG A 5 1.13 -13.35 -16.90
N PRO A 6 1.11 -13.20 -15.57
CA PRO A 6 -0.04 -12.60 -14.92
C PRO A 6 -0.23 -11.18 -15.46
N ALA A 7 -1.48 -10.82 -15.74
CA ALA A 7 -1.84 -9.49 -16.25
C ALA A 7 -1.35 -8.40 -15.28
N SER A 8 -0.79 -7.31 -15.83
CA SER A 8 -0.48 -6.09 -15.07
C SER A 8 -1.79 -5.58 -14.45
N LEU A 9 -1.73 -5.15 -13.18
CA LEU A 9 -2.89 -4.60 -12.49
C LEU A 9 -3.21 -3.22 -13.08
N ALA A 10 -4.48 -2.99 -13.42
CA ALA A 10 -4.94 -1.62 -13.64
C ALA A 10 -4.85 -0.84 -12.32
N SER A 11 -4.70 0.49 -12.38
CA SER A 11 -4.65 1.35 -11.18
C SER A 11 -5.87 1.19 -10.26
N SER A 12 -7.05 0.89 -10.82
CA SER A 12 -8.26 0.60 -10.03
C SER A 12 -8.16 -0.67 -9.19
N ASP A 13 -7.23 -1.58 -9.52
CA ASP A 13 -7.03 -2.84 -8.80
C ASP A 13 -5.93 -2.76 -7.74
N THR A 14 -5.24 -1.62 -7.60
CA THR A 14 -4.13 -1.44 -6.63
C THR A 14 -4.61 -0.98 -5.26
N VAL A 15 -5.87 -0.55 -5.16
CA VAL A 15 -6.54 -0.15 -3.91
C VAL A 15 -7.78 -1.02 -3.71
N ARG A 16 -8.06 -1.41 -2.47
CA ARG A 16 -9.33 -2.03 -2.11
C ARG A 16 -10.01 -1.18 -1.04
N VAL A 17 -11.30 -0.94 -1.25
CA VAL A 17 -12.18 -0.38 -0.23
C VAL A 17 -13.09 -1.48 0.29
N THR A 18 -13.05 -1.70 1.61
CA THR A 18 -13.95 -2.60 2.33
C THR A 18 -14.96 -1.77 3.11
N ASN A 19 -16.22 -2.22 3.10
CA ASN A 19 -17.34 -1.53 3.76
C ASN A 19 -17.44 -0.03 3.41
N PRO A 20 -17.55 0.35 2.12
CA PRO A 20 -17.57 1.76 1.72
C PRO A 20 -18.73 2.57 2.32
N ALA A 21 -19.80 1.89 2.76
CA ALA A 21 -20.99 2.50 3.37
C ALA A 21 -20.99 2.42 4.91
N GLY A 22 -19.84 2.12 5.54
CA GLY A 22 -19.74 1.99 6.99
C GLY A 22 -20.17 3.27 7.72
N SER A 23 -21.01 3.12 8.75
CA SER A 23 -21.60 4.23 9.49
C SER A 23 -20.71 4.81 10.58
N SER A 24 -19.62 4.11 10.94
CA SER A 24 -18.65 4.54 11.95
C SER A 24 -18.07 5.92 11.65
N PRO A 25 -17.67 6.73 12.65
CA PRO A 25 -16.85 7.91 12.42
C PRO A 25 -15.44 7.58 11.92
N PHE A 26 -15.00 6.32 12.05
CA PHE A 26 -13.65 5.92 11.66
C PHE A 26 -13.54 5.58 10.17
N VAL A 27 -12.47 6.08 9.54
CA VAL A 27 -11.95 5.60 8.26
C VAL A 27 -10.60 4.98 8.53
N LEU A 28 -10.47 3.69 8.26
CA LEU A 28 -9.24 2.94 8.49
C LEU A 28 -8.39 2.90 7.22
N THR A 29 -7.08 2.99 7.38
CA THR A 29 -6.11 2.79 6.29
C THR A 29 -5.14 1.67 6.62
N CYS A 30 -4.71 0.93 5.62
CA CYS A 30 -3.61 -0.03 5.72
C CYS A 30 -2.78 0.02 4.44
N ASP A 31 -1.81 0.92 4.41
CA ASP A 31 -0.97 1.21 3.24
C ASP A 31 0.19 0.22 3.02
N HIS A 32 0.50 -0.61 4.01
CA HIS A 32 1.44 -1.74 3.91
C HIS A 32 0.74 -3.10 3.97
N ALA A 33 -0.48 -3.19 3.45
CA ALA A 33 -1.36 -4.36 3.59
C ALA A 33 -0.92 -5.62 2.81
N SER A 34 -0.08 -5.46 1.79
CA SER A 34 0.26 -6.50 0.81
C SER A 34 1.75 -6.52 0.52
N ASN A 35 2.33 -7.69 0.31
CA ASN A 35 3.68 -7.86 -0.24
C ASN A 35 3.68 -8.20 -1.74
N TYR A 36 2.55 -8.08 -2.42
CA TYR A 36 2.43 -8.41 -3.84
C TYR A 36 3.25 -7.44 -4.72
N LEU A 37 4.00 -8.01 -5.65
CA LEU A 37 4.67 -7.28 -6.72
C LEU A 37 3.96 -7.55 -8.05
N PRO A 38 3.52 -6.50 -8.79
CA PRO A 38 3.06 -6.65 -10.16
C PRO A 38 4.13 -7.27 -11.06
N ALA A 39 3.68 -8.00 -12.09
CA ALA A 39 4.55 -8.81 -12.96
C ALA A 39 5.66 -7.99 -13.63
N GLU A 40 5.39 -6.73 -13.95
CA GLU A 40 6.33 -5.78 -14.53
C GLU A 40 7.54 -5.46 -13.64
N PHE A 41 7.43 -5.64 -12.32
CA PHE A 41 8.54 -5.44 -11.37
C PHE A 41 9.35 -6.72 -11.11
N GLY A 42 8.88 -7.89 -11.58
CA GLY A 42 9.50 -9.17 -11.28
C GLY A 42 9.63 -9.39 -9.78
N THR A 43 10.87 -9.57 -9.30
CA THR A 43 11.18 -9.68 -7.86
C THR A 43 11.86 -8.44 -7.29
N LEU A 44 11.99 -7.36 -8.07
CA LEU A 44 12.88 -6.22 -7.75
C LEU A 44 14.34 -6.62 -7.51
N GLY A 45 14.76 -7.79 -7.98
CA GLY A 45 16.10 -8.35 -7.74
C GLY A 45 16.28 -8.95 -6.34
N LEU A 46 15.18 -9.18 -5.61
CA LEU A 46 15.19 -9.76 -4.27
C LEU A 46 15.00 -11.28 -4.31
N ALA A 47 15.47 -11.95 -3.26
CA ALA A 47 15.17 -13.35 -2.98
C ALA A 47 13.72 -13.49 -2.47
N ALA A 48 13.14 -14.69 -2.57
CA ALA A 48 11.76 -14.93 -2.17
C ALA A 48 11.55 -14.70 -0.66
N GLU A 49 12.57 -14.99 0.14
CA GLU A 49 12.59 -14.82 1.59
C GLU A 49 12.46 -13.33 1.95
N ASP A 50 13.12 -12.44 1.21
CA ASP A 50 13.05 -10.99 1.41
C ASP A 50 11.66 -10.42 1.10
N LEU A 51 11.00 -10.96 0.08
CA LEU A 51 9.62 -10.59 -0.27
C LEU A 51 8.59 -11.08 0.77
N SER A 52 8.95 -12.01 1.65
CA SER A 52 8.09 -12.47 2.74
C SER A 52 8.30 -11.70 4.05
N ARG A 53 9.40 -10.95 4.17
CA ARG A 53 9.79 -10.17 5.35
C ARG A 53 9.01 -8.86 5.47
N HIS A 54 9.12 -8.24 6.64
CA HIS A 54 8.48 -6.95 6.96
C HIS A 54 8.97 -5.77 6.10
N ILE A 55 10.06 -5.92 5.34
CA ILE A 55 10.48 -4.91 4.36
C ILE A 55 9.47 -4.78 3.23
N ALA A 56 8.73 -5.84 2.92
CA ALA A 56 7.80 -5.89 1.80
C ALA A 56 6.38 -5.41 2.16
N TRP A 57 6.00 -5.47 3.42
CA TRP A 57 4.65 -5.23 3.94
C TRP A 57 4.65 -5.28 5.46
N ASP A 58 3.52 -4.99 6.10
CA ASP A 58 3.36 -5.08 7.56
C ASP A 58 2.62 -6.39 7.93
N PRO A 59 3.32 -7.46 8.33
CA PRO A 59 2.70 -8.76 8.56
C PRO A 59 1.67 -8.71 9.71
N GLY A 60 0.42 -9.05 9.39
CA GLY A 60 -0.68 -9.07 10.35
C GLY A 60 -1.45 -7.75 10.52
N ALA A 61 -0.96 -6.63 9.95
CA ALA A 61 -1.67 -5.35 9.99
C ALA A 61 -3.04 -5.43 9.31
N LEU A 62 -3.09 -5.98 8.09
CA LEU A 62 -4.33 -6.08 7.34
C LEU A 62 -5.41 -6.95 8.02
N PRO A 63 -5.12 -8.17 8.52
CA PRO A 63 -6.07 -8.94 9.32
C PRO A 63 -6.64 -8.18 10.53
N VAL A 64 -5.82 -7.38 11.22
CA VAL A 64 -6.27 -6.52 12.32
C VAL A 64 -7.19 -5.42 11.79
N ALA A 65 -6.78 -4.71 10.74
CA ALA A 65 -7.56 -3.64 10.12
C ALA A 65 -8.94 -4.12 9.67
N ARG A 66 -9.04 -5.31 9.06
CA ARG A 66 -10.32 -5.92 8.65
C ARG A 66 -11.22 -6.27 9.84
N ARG A 67 -10.65 -6.77 10.94
CA ARG A 67 -11.42 -7.03 12.17
C ARG A 67 -11.90 -5.74 12.83
N MET A 68 -11.08 -4.69 12.82
CA MET A 68 -11.49 -3.36 13.28
C MET A 68 -12.62 -2.80 12.41
N ALA A 69 -12.50 -2.89 11.08
CA ALA A 69 -13.51 -2.44 10.13
C ALA A 69 -14.87 -3.12 10.40
N GLN A 70 -14.86 -4.44 10.59
CA GLN A 70 -16.05 -5.21 10.93
C GLN A 70 -16.64 -4.83 12.29
N ALA A 71 -15.80 -4.73 13.34
CA ALA A 71 -16.26 -4.47 14.70
C ALA A 71 -16.80 -3.05 14.90
N LEU A 72 -16.26 -2.08 14.15
CA LEU A 72 -16.61 -0.68 14.26
C LEU A 72 -17.64 -0.22 13.21
N ASP A 73 -18.00 -1.09 12.27
CA ASP A 73 -18.72 -0.72 11.04
C ASP A 73 -18.03 0.42 10.27
N ALA A 74 -16.70 0.32 10.14
CA ALA A 74 -15.86 1.36 9.55
C ALA A 74 -15.45 1.02 8.11
N THR A 75 -15.28 2.06 7.29
CA THR A 75 -14.66 1.95 5.97
C THR A 75 -13.17 1.63 6.14
N LEU A 76 -12.64 0.69 5.35
CA LEU A 76 -11.21 0.38 5.29
C LEU A 76 -10.69 0.57 3.86
N VAL A 77 -9.61 1.34 3.71
CA VAL A 77 -8.85 1.49 2.47
C VAL A 77 -7.50 0.79 2.62
N GLU A 78 -7.20 -0.16 1.75
CA GLU A 78 -5.94 -0.93 1.78
C GLU A 78 -5.24 -0.90 0.42
N THR A 79 -3.91 -0.82 0.43
CA THR A 79 -3.12 -1.04 -0.78
C THR A 79 -3.05 -2.53 -1.09
N ARG A 80 -2.92 -2.87 -2.38
CA ARG A 80 -2.75 -4.24 -2.86
C ARG A 80 -1.35 -4.52 -3.36
N ILE A 81 -0.46 -3.53 -3.31
CA ILE A 81 0.92 -3.59 -3.79
C ILE A 81 1.89 -3.39 -2.62
N SER A 82 3.03 -4.06 -2.69
CA SER A 82 4.13 -3.90 -1.75
C SER A 82 4.66 -2.47 -1.68
N ARG A 83 4.97 -2.04 -0.46
CA ARG A 83 5.71 -0.79 -0.20
C ARG A 83 7.08 -0.72 -0.88
N LEU A 84 7.63 -1.85 -1.31
CA LEU A 84 8.89 -1.91 -2.07
C LEU A 84 8.74 -1.37 -3.50
N VAL A 85 7.53 -1.43 -4.07
CA VAL A 85 7.24 -0.74 -5.34
C VAL A 85 7.20 0.75 -5.07
N ILE A 86 6.33 1.17 -4.14
CA ILE A 86 6.21 2.55 -3.69
C ILE A 86 5.55 2.57 -2.31
N ASP A 87 6.15 3.31 -1.37
CA ASP A 87 5.62 3.45 -0.01
C ASP A 87 4.54 4.53 0.00
N CYS A 88 3.28 4.12 0.16
CA CYS A 88 2.13 5.04 0.14
C CYS A 88 2.05 5.92 1.40
N ASN A 89 2.86 5.66 2.42
CA ASN A 89 3.01 6.47 3.64
C ASN A 89 4.27 7.34 3.61
N ARG A 90 4.71 7.70 2.40
CA ARG A 90 5.76 8.71 2.16
C ARG A 90 5.25 9.87 1.33
N PRO A 91 5.70 11.11 1.61
CA PRO A 91 5.44 12.24 0.73
C PRO A 91 6.17 12.04 -0.61
N LEU A 92 5.67 12.71 -1.65
CA LEU A 92 6.17 12.56 -3.02
C LEU A 92 7.60 13.05 -3.23
N ASP A 93 8.23 13.72 -2.28
CA ASP A 93 9.62 14.17 -2.32
C ASP A 93 10.55 13.34 -1.42
N ALA A 94 10.01 12.36 -0.69
CA ALA A 94 10.81 11.53 0.19
C ALA A 94 11.85 10.70 -0.59
N PRO A 95 13.10 10.61 -0.09
CA PRO A 95 14.14 9.79 -0.70
C PRO A 95 13.81 8.29 -0.63
N ASP A 96 13.00 7.87 0.34
CA ASP A 96 12.57 6.50 0.55
C ASP A 96 11.12 6.24 0.06
N LEU A 97 10.54 7.15 -0.75
CA LEU A 97 9.26 6.89 -1.44
C LEU A 97 9.33 5.60 -2.28
N VAL A 98 10.48 5.39 -2.93
CA VAL A 98 10.82 4.13 -3.58
C VAL A 98 12.18 3.70 -3.04
N PRO A 99 12.22 2.84 -2.01
CA PRO A 99 13.43 2.63 -1.22
C PRO A 99 14.48 1.84 -2.03
N PRO A 100 15.71 2.37 -2.24
CA PRO A 100 16.79 1.59 -2.86
C PRO A 100 17.40 0.56 -1.89
N VAL A 101 17.19 0.75 -0.59
CA VAL A 101 17.64 -0.13 0.50
C VAL A 101 16.55 -0.14 1.58
N SER A 102 16.28 -1.30 2.16
CA SER A 102 15.45 -1.45 3.36
C SER A 102 16.17 -2.35 4.37
N GLU A 103 16.34 -1.87 5.60
CA GLU A 103 17.25 -2.48 6.58
C GLU A 103 18.67 -2.63 5.96
N THR A 104 19.20 -3.86 5.99
CA THR A 104 20.46 -4.27 5.36
C THR A 104 20.26 -4.84 3.94
N THR A 105 19.05 -4.78 3.40
CA THR A 105 18.67 -5.39 2.12
C THR A 105 18.69 -4.34 1.01
N VAL A 106 19.63 -4.45 0.09
CA VAL A 106 19.62 -3.67 -1.15
C VAL A 106 18.47 -4.15 -2.03
N ILE A 107 17.78 -3.22 -2.69
CA ILE A 107 16.67 -3.51 -3.60
C ILE A 107 17.10 -3.12 -5.03
N PRO A 108 17.72 -4.05 -5.80
CA PRO A 108 18.30 -3.72 -7.10
C PRO A 108 17.33 -3.08 -8.08
N GLY A 109 16.06 -3.51 -8.08
CA GLY A 109 15.00 -2.96 -8.93
C GLY A 109 14.58 -1.52 -8.60
N ASN A 110 15.14 -0.93 -7.55
CA ASN A 110 14.90 0.45 -7.14
C ASN A 110 16.15 1.35 -7.30
N ALA A 111 17.26 0.81 -7.82
CA ALA A 111 18.46 1.59 -8.06
C ALA A 111 18.35 2.43 -9.34
N GLY A 112 18.77 3.70 -9.27
CA GLY A 112 18.95 4.56 -10.44
C GLY A 112 17.66 4.87 -11.23
N LEU A 113 16.50 4.89 -10.55
CA LEU A 113 15.23 5.18 -11.20
C LEU A 113 15.22 6.58 -11.84
N SER A 114 14.77 6.64 -13.08
CA SER A 114 14.42 7.88 -13.76
C SER A 114 13.17 8.53 -13.14
N GLU A 115 12.98 9.82 -13.40
CA GLU A 115 11.77 10.54 -13.01
C GLU A 115 10.50 9.90 -13.60
N ASN A 116 10.58 9.38 -14.83
CA ASN A 116 9.45 8.72 -15.49
C ASN A 116 9.07 7.40 -14.80
N GLU A 117 10.05 6.59 -14.41
CA GLU A 117 9.79 5.35 -13.67
C GLU A 117 9.18 5.65 -12.30
N ARG A 118 9.70 6.69 -11.62
CA ARG A 118 9.14 7.15 -10.35
C ARG A 118 7.70 7.63 -10.51
N ALA A 119 7.42 8.44 -11.53
CA ALA A 119 6.08 8.92 -11.84
C ALA A 119 5.11 7.77 -12.19
N ALA A 120 5.58 6.75 -12.91
CA ALA A 120 4.76 5.58 -13.23
C ALA A 120 4.35 4.82 -11.95
N ARG A 121 5.25 4.67 -10.97
CA ARG A 121 4.92 4.05 -9.69
C ARG A 121 3.96 4.89 -8.85
N VAL A 122 4.11 6.22 -8.89
CA VAL A 122 3.15 7.16 -8.28
C VAL A 122 1.76 6.95 -8.87
N ALA A 123 1.64 6.96 -10.20
CA ALA A 123 0.38 6.75 -10.90
C ALA A 123 -0.23 5.35 -10.66
N LEU A 124 0.61 4.34 -10.44
CA LEU A 124 0.18 2.96 -10.22
C LEU A 124 -0.50 2.76 -8.84
N SER A 125 0.08 3.29 -7.76
CA SER A 125 -0.36 2.94 -6.40
C SER A 125 -0.48 4.12 -5.44
N TRP A 126 0.44 5.08 -5.48
CA TRP A 126 0.39 6.22 -4.55
C TRP A 126 -0.83 7.09 -4.83
N GLN A 127 -0.99 7.54 -6.07
CA GLN A 127 -2.07 8.45 -6.45
C GLN A 127 -3.45 7.79 -6.26
N PRO A 128 -3.72 6.56 -6.74
CA PRO A 128 -5.03 5.92 -6.53
C PRO A 128 -5.37 5.74 -5.04
N PHE A 129 -4.39 5.44 -4.19
CA PHE A 129 -4.61 5.25 -2.76
C PHE A 129 -5.01 6.56 -2.08
N HIS A 130 -4.24 7.62 -2.32
CA HIS A 130 -4.51 8.94 -1.75
C HIS A 130 -5.80 9.56 -2.30
N ASP A 131 -6.08 9.42 -3.59
CA ASP A 131 -7.34 9.90 -4.20
C ASP A 131 -8.56 9.16 -3.64
N THR A 132 -8.44 7.85 -3.39
CA THR A 132 -9.52 7.06 -2.80
C THR A 132 -9.83 7.54 -1.38
N ILE A 133 -8.80 7.78 -0.57
CA ILE A 133 -8.97 8.30 0.80
C ILE A 133 -9.58 9.70 0.77
N ALA A 134 -9.04 10.59 -0.08
CA ALA A 134 -9.55 11.96 -0.23
C ALA A 134 -11.02 11.96 -0.63
N GLY A 135 -11.40 11.18 -1.66
CA GLY A 135 -12.79 11.08 -2.11
C GLY A 135 -13.75 10.57 -1.04
N ILE A 136 -13.33 9.61 -0.21
CA ILE A 136 -14.13 9.12 0.94
C ILE A 136 -14.29 10.23 1.99
N ILE A 137 -13.20 10.90 2.36
CA ILE A 137 -13.23 11.95 3.37
C ILE A 137 -14.10 13.13 2.89
N ASP A 138 -13.91 13.60 1.67
CA ASP A 138 -14.69 14.69 1.08
C ASP A 138 -16.18 14.37 1.02
N ASN A 139 -16.53 13.13 0.64
CA ASN A 139 -17.92 12.68 0.68
C ASN A 139 -18.50 12.72 2.10
N ARG A 140 -17.77 12.25 3.10
CA ARG A 140 -18.24 12.26 4.50
C ARG A 140 -18.40 13.68 5.04
N LEU A 141 -17.41 14.55 4.78
CA LEU A 141 -17.43 15.95 5.22
C LEU A 141 -18.58 16.74 4.58
N SER A 142 -18.84 16.55 3.27
CA SER A 142 -19.98 17.17 2.58
C SER A 142 -21.35 16.75 3.13
N HIS A 143 -21.44 15.61 3.82
CA HIS A 143 -22.65 15.12 4.48
C HIS A 143 -22.66 15.38 6.00
N GLY A 144 -21.71 16.15 6.52
CA GLY A 144 -21.61 16.48 7.95
C GLY A 144 -21.30 15.26 8.84
N GLN A 145 -20.75 14.19 8.28
CA GLN A 145 -20.38 13.00 9.03
C GLN A 145 -19.05 13.21 9.76
N GLU A 146 -19.02 12.94 11.07
CA GLU A 146 -17.77 12.93 11.82
C GLU A 146 -16.79 11.94 11.17
N THR A 147 -15.53 12.36 10.99
CA THR A 147 -14.53 11.58 10.28
C THR A 147 -13.20 11.60 11.03
N ARG A 148 -12.71 10.41 11.40
CA ARG A 148 -11.45 10.18 12.12
C ARG A 148 -10.63 9.17 11.33
N LEU A 149 -9.51 9.61 10.78
CA LEU A 149 -8.59 8.75 10.02
C LEU A 149 -7.67 7.98 10.98
N VAL A 150 -7.57 6.67 10.80
CA VAL A 150 -6.72 5.80 11.62
C VAL A 150 -5.92 4.87 10.71
N SER A 151 -4.59 4.97 10.75
CA SER A 151 -3.73 4.02 10.04
C SER A 151 -3.38 2.82 10.90
N VAL A 152 -3.44 1.63 10.31
CA VAL A 152 -3.15 0.35 10.96
C VAL A 152 -1.87 -0.24 10.40
N HIS A 153 -0.88 -0.38 11.28
CA HIS A 153 0.45 -0.89 10.98
C HIS A 153 0.88 -1.99 11.94
N SER A 154 1.94 -2.70 11.57
CA SER A 154 2.68 -3.59 12.46
C SER A 154 4.17 -3.31 12.31
N PHE A 155 4.97 -3.77 13.26
CA PHE A 155 6.41 -3.62 13.21
C PHE A 155 7.10 -4.91 13.62
N THR A 156 8.30 -5.13 13.09
CA THR A 156 9.15 -6.25 13.51
C THR A 156 9.58 -6.07 14.96
N PRO A 157 9.61 -7.13 15.80
CA PRO A 157 10.09 -7.03 17.18
C PRO A 157 11.56 -6.58 17.29
N VAL A 158 12.35 -6.81 16.23
CA VAL A 158 13.76 -6.43 16.15
C VAL A 158 14.02 -5.82 14.78
N TYR A 159 14.54 -4.60 14.75
CA TYR A 159 14.92 -3.85 13.55
C TYR A 159 16.45 -3.88 13.38
N LYS A 160 16.96 -4.13 12.17
CA LYS A 160 18.39 -4.30 11.89
C LYS A 160 18.90 -3.44 10.75
#